data_AF-A0A0Q4YCM5-F1
#
_entry.id   AF-A0A0Q4YCM5-F1
#
_cell.length_a   1.000
_cell.length_b   1.000
_cell.length_c   1.000
_cell.angle_alpha   90.00
_cell.angle_beta   90.00
_cell.angle_gamma   90.00
#
_symmetry.space_group_name_H-M   'P 1'
#
loop_
_entity.id
_entity.type
_entity.pdbx_description
1 polymer ?
#
loop_
_entity_poly.entity_id
_entity_poly.type
_entity_poly.pdbx_seq_one_letter_code
_entity_poly.pdbx_strand_id
1 'polypeptide(L)'
;MARAPWPRRQLTIRHHARGHGETLECKLSPQRWAHHSGNWYLKAWCHLREPLRGFSLHRIVQLRKPGTRASDVPEHALDASIRG
;
A
#
# COMPACT_ATOMS: atom_id res chain seq x y z
N MET A 1 5.88 17.48 -19.50
CA MET A 1 6.60 16.63 -18.53
C MET A 1 5.88 15.29 -18.42
N ALA A 2 6.43 14.19 -18.94
CA ALA A 2 5.77 12.89 -18.87
C ALA A 2 6.09 12.21 -17.54
N ARG A 3 5.10 12.12 -16.64
CA ARG A 3 5.19 11.34 -15.40
C ARG A 3 4.96 9.88 -15.78
N ALA A 4 6.03 9.08 -15.87
CA ALA A 4 5.89 7.66 -16.17
C ALA A 4 4.98 7.00 -15.11
N PRO A 5 3.82 6.43 -15.50
CA PRO A 5 2.95 5.77 -14.55
C PRO A 5 3.70 4.55 -14.02
N TRP A 6 3.85 4.49 -12.70
CA TRP A 6 4.47 3.35 -12.05
C TRP A 6 3.76 2.05 -12.46
N PRO A 7 4.47 0.92 -12.59
CA PRO A 7 3.84 -0.35 -12.94
C PRO A 7 2.79 -0.70 -11.90
N ARG A 8 1.53 -0.46 -12.26
CA ARG A 8 0.33 -0.75 -11.49
C ARG A 8 0.10 -2.26 -11.52
N ARG A 9 0.87 -3.02 -10.74
CA ARG A 9 0.62 -4.44 -10.49
C ARG A 9 0.12 -4.63 -9.07
N GLN A 10 -0.90 -5.47 -8.90
CA GLN A 10 -1.36 -5.85 -7.57
C GLN A 10 -0.23 -6.56 -6.85
N LEU A 11 -0.14 -6.30 -5.55
CA LEU A 11 0.80 -6.94 -4.66
C LEU A 11 0.00 -7.69 -3.61
N THR A 12 0.44 -8.87 -3.22
CA THR A 12 -0.02 -9.51 -1.99
C THR A 12 1.11 -9.42 -1.00
N ILE A 13 0.88 -8.77 0.14
CA ILE A 13 1.89 -8.65 1.20
C ILE A 13 1.43 -9.36 2.46
N ARG A 14 2.40 -9.81 3.26
CA ARG A 14 2.20 -10.09 4.68
C ARG A 14 2.82 -8.95 5.47
N HIS A 15 2.03 -8.32 6.34
CA HIS A 15 2.42 -7.13 7.09
C HIS A 15 2.10 -7.30 8.57
N HIS A 16 3.03 -6.92 9.43
CA HIS A 16 2.79 -6.95 10.88
C HIS A 16 1.77 -5.90 11.31
N ALA A 17 0.68 -6.35 11.94
CA ALA A 17 -0.31 -5.47 12.54
C ALA A 17 0.28 -4.71 13.74
N ARG A 18 -0.16 -3.47 13.92
CA ARG A 18 0.23 -2.63 15.06
C ARG A 18 -0.65 -3.02 16.24
N GLY A 19 -0.28 -4.07 16.98
CA GLY A 19 -0.98 -4.39 18.24
C GLY A 19 -0.99 -5.81 18.77
N HIS A 20 -0.62 -6.86 18.03
CA HIS A 20 -0.76 -8.22 18.59
C HIS A 20 0.15 -9.29 17.99
N GLY A 21 1.31 -8.93 17.44
CA GLY A 21 2.24 -9.88 16.80
C GLY A 21 1.69 -10.55 15.53
N GLU A 22 0.40 -10.42 15.24
CA GLU A 22 -0.27 -11.01 14.09
C GLU A 22 0.20 -10.39 12.77
N THR A 23 0.50 -11.26 11.81
CA THR A 23 0.74 -10.88 10.42
C THR A 23 -0.57 -10.95 9.66
N LEU A 24 -0.91 -9.88 8.96
CA LEU A 24 -2.06 -9.83 8.06
C LEU A 24 -1.59 -10.03 6.63
N GLU A 25 -2.24 -10.95 5.92
CA GLU A 25 -2.10 -11.05 4.47
C GLU A 25 -3.09 -10.10 3.79
N CYS A 26 -2.60 -9.22 2.93
CA CYS A 26 -3.42 -8.21 2.26
C CYS A 26 -3.04 -8.12 0.79
N LYS A 27 -4.06 -8.21 -0.07
CA LYS A 27 -3.96 -7.89 -1.49
C LYS A 27 -4.13 -6.38 -1.66
N LEU A 28 -3.14 -5.74 -2.25
CA LEU A 28 -3.04 -4.30 -2.40
C LEU A 28 -2.97 -3.88 -3.86
N SER A 29 -3.50 -2.69 -4.14
CA SER A 29 -3.18 -1.92 -5.35
C SER A 29 -2.32 -0.71 -4.97
N PRO A 30 -1.00 -0.76 -5.24
CA PRO A 30 -0.07 0.32 -4.90
C PRO A 30 -0.40 1.60 -5.68
N GLN A 31 -0.38 2.74 -5.00
CA GLN A 31 -0.66 4.04 -5.59
C GLN A 31 0.57 4.96 -5.54
N ARG A 32 1.15 5.16 -4.35
CA ARG A 32 2.28 6.10 -4.16
C ARG A 32 3.16 5.72 -2.96
N TRP A 33 4.39 6.20 -2.96
CA TRP A 33 5.29 6.13 -1.81
C TRP A 33 5.16 7.43 -1.00
N ALA A 34 5.18 7.32 0.33
CA ALA A 34 5.17 8.44 1.25
C ALA A 34 6.31 8.27 2.26
N HIS A 35 7.04 9.35 2.51
CA HIS A 35 8.08 9.37 3.55
C HIS A 35 7.57 10.21 4.72
N HIS A 36 7.51 9.63 5.91
CA HIS A 36 7.05 10.31 7.13
C HIS A 36 7.75 9.73 8.36
N SER A 37 8.18 10.61 9.28
CA SER A 37 8.84 10.20 10.54
C SER A 37 10.00 9.20 10.33
N GLY A 38 10.87 9.49 9.36
CA GLY A 38 12.04 8.67 9.01
C GLY A 38 11.72 7.30 8.41
N ASN A 39 10.46 7.03 8.06
CA ASN A 39 10.02 5.73 7.54
C ASN A 39 9.33 5.89 6.18
N TRP A 40 9.55 4.90 5.31
CA TRP A 40 8.83 4.78 4.04
C TRP A 40 7.55 3.99 4.20
N TYR A 41 6.47 4.55 3.66
CA TYR A 41 5.14 3.97 3.63
C TYR A 41 4.69 3.79 2.19
N LEU A 42 4.12 2.64 1.89
CA LEU A 42 3.40 2.40 0.66
C LEU A 42 1.93 2.76 0.85
N LYS A 43 1.44 3.76 0.12
CA LYS A 43 0.02 4.05 -0.01
C LYS A 43 -0.58 3.07 -0.98
N ALA A 44 -1.52 2.25 -0.51
CA ALA A 44 -2.18 1.26 -1.32
C ALA A 44 -3.64 1.07 -0.92
N TRP A 45 -4.47 0.73 -1.89
CA TRP A 45 -5.83 0.26 -1.66
C TRP A 45 -5.78 -1.17 -1.14
N CYS A 46 -6.34 -1.44 0.03
CA CYS A 46 -6.44 -2.78 0.58
C CYS A 46 -7.75 -3.44 0.15
N HIS A 47 -7.68 -4.51 -0.64
CA HIS A 47 -8.87 -5.23 -1.14
C HIS A 47 -9.61 -6.03 -0.06
N LEU A 48 -9.00 -6.21 1.12
CA LEU A 48 -9.62 -6.96 2.23
C LEU A 48 -10.43 -6.07 3.17
N ARG A 49 -10.03 -4.80 3.33
CA ARG A 49 -10.50 -3.92 4.42
C ARG A 49 -10.82 -2.49 3.97
N GLU A 50 -10.94 -2.26 2.65
CA GLU A 50 -11.32 -1.01 1.96
C GLU A 50 -11.51 0.17 2.94
N PRO A 51 -10.48 1.01 3.16
CA PRO A 51 -10.09 1.99 2.16
C PRO A 51 -8.56 2.04 1.93
N LEU A 52 -8.08 3.14 1.34
CA LEU A 52 -6.66 3.44 1.16
C LEU A 52 -5.93 3.48 2.51
N ARG A 53 -4.81 2.76 2.62
CA ARG A 53 -3.99 2.71 3.84
C ARG A 53 -2.51 2.88 3.53
N GLY A 54 -1.77 3.34 4.53
CA GLY A 54 -0.32 3.37 4.52
C GLY A 54 0.23 2.08 5.13
N PHE A 55 1.08 1.37 4.39
CA PHE A 55 1.79 0.18 4.87
C PHE A 55 3.26 0.52 5.06
N SER A 56 3.79 0.38 6.28
CA SER A 56 5.21 0.62 6.53
C SER A 56 6.05 -0.43 5.82
N LEU A 57 6.99 -0.03 4.97
CA LEU A 57 7.84 -0.97 4.24
C LEU A 57 8.66 -1.86 5.19
N HIS A 58 9.08 -1.30 6.32
CA HIS A 58 9.86 -2.00 7.35
C HIS A 58 9.08 -3.13 8.04
N ARG A 59 7.76 -3.18 7.89
CA ARG A 59 6.88 -4.20 8.52
C ARG A 59 6.36 -5.24 7.52
N ILE A 60 6.76 -5.13 6.25
CA ILE A 60 6.42 -6.11 5.22
C ILE A 60 7.39 -7.28 5.36
N VAL A 61 6.88 -8.45 5.76
CA VAL A 61 7.69 -9.68 5.91
C VAL A 61 7.68 -10.56 4.68
N GLN A 62 6.67 -10.42 3.84
CA GLN A 62 6.59 -11.16 2.57
C GLN A 62 5.89 -10.30 1.52
N LEU A 63 6.40 -10.35 0.29
CA LEU A 63 5.80 -9.67 -0.86
C LEU A 63 5.70 -10.65 -2.03
N ARG A 64 4.49 -10.80 -2.56
CA ARG A 64 4.19 -11.59 -3.76
C ARG A 64 3.60 -10.69 -4.83
N LYS A 65 3.99 -10.92 -6.08
CA LYS A 65 3.48 -10.20 -7.26
C LYS A 65 2.60 -11.15 -8.09
N PRO A 66 1.28 -11.22 -7.84
CA PRO A 66 0.39 -12.16 -8.53
C PRO A 66 0.17 -11.91 -10.04
N GLY A 67 0.99 -11.10 -10.73
CA GLY A 67 0.86 -10.86 -12.17
C GLY A 67 -0.30 -9.94 -12.59
N THR A 68 -1.33 -9.76 -11.75
CA THR A 68 -2.53 -8.96 -12.01
C THR A 68 -2.25 -7.43 -12.01
N ARG A 69 -2.98 -6.66 -12.83
CA ARG A 69 -2.93 -5.18 -12.84
C ARG A 69 -3.60 -4.58 -11.60
N ALA A 70 -3.03 -3.53 -11.03
CA ALA A 70 -3.56 -2.78 -9.89
C ALA A 70 -4.67 -1.83 -10.31
N SER A 71 -5.66 -1.67 -9.42
CA SER A 71 -6.78 -0.76 -9.62
C SER A 71 -6.33 0.71 -9.53
N ASP A 72 -6.87 1.56 -10.39
CA ASP A 72 -6.68 3.01 -10.33
C ASP A 72 -7.56 3.61 -9.24
N VAL A 73 -6.96 4.46 -8.41
CA VAL A 73 -7.67 5.20 -7.36
C VAL A 73 -7.49 6.69 -7.69
N PRO A 74 -8.59 7.48 -7.72
CA PRO A 74 -8.51 8.89 -8.08
C PRO A 74 -7.67 9.69 -7.07
N GLU A 75 -6.92 10.68 -7.56
CA GLU A 75 -5.92 11.42 -6.76
C GLU A 75 -6.51 12.08 -5.50
N HIS A 76 -7.77 12.53 -5.54
CA HIS A 76 -8.44 13.16 -4.39
C HIS A 76 -8.59 12.21 -3.19
N ALA A 77 -8.64 10.89 -3.41
CA ALA A 77 -8.72 9.90 -2.33
C ALA A 77 -7.34 9.59 -1.72
N LEU A 78 -6.23 9.99 -2.35
CA LEU A 78 -4.87 9.74 -1.88
C LEU A 78 -4.42 10.71 -0.78
N ASP A 79 -4.88 11.96 -0.85
CA ASP A 79 -4.48 13.04 0.04
C ASP A 79 -5.07 12.91 1.45
N ALA A 80 -6.28 12.35 1.56
CA ALA A 80 -7.03 12.27 2.81
C ALA A 80 -6.48 11.25 3.84
N SER A 81 -5.65 10.28 3.45
CA SER A 81 -5.31 9.14 4.33
C SER A 81 -4.03 9.31 5.18
N ILE A 82 -3.43 10.50 5.30
CA ILE A 82 -2.29 10.74 6.22
C ILE A 82 -2.75 11.55 7.44
N ARG A 83 -3.81 11.09 8.11
CA ARG A 83 -4.14 11.49 9.49
C ARG A 83 -4.71 10.27 10.20
N GLY A 84 -3.93 9.69 11.12
CA GLY A 84 -4.26 8.50 11.90
C GLY A 84 -3.13 7.48 11.95
#